data_AF-A0A6M2A165-F1
#
_entry.id   AF-A0A6M2A165-F1
#
_cell.length_a   1.000
_cell.length_b   1.000
_cell.length_c   1.000
_cell.angle_alpha   90.00
_cell.angle_beta   90.00
_cell.angle_gamma   90.00
#
_symmetry.space_group_name_H-M   'P 1'
#
loop_
_entity.id
_entity.type
_entity.pdbx_description
1 polymer ?
#
loop_
_entity_poly.entity_id
_entity_poly.type
_entity_poly.pdbx_seq_one_letter_code
_entity_poly.pdbx_strand_id
1 'polypeptide(L)'
;MNDSHADFKVNFIEYWEIDESGKQLYHNTWVTDIEITQENVYTIARGGRARWHIENETFNTLKNQDYHFEHNFGHGYKNLSTVFARLMILAFLIDQAELICCGLFQGALEKQKGRKTYLWRRVRELFSTHIILSWKILYQAIIAGDSREIPILNSS
;
A
#
# COMPACT_ATOMS: atom_id res chain seq x y z
N MET A 1 14.38 -22.47 20.51
CA MET A 1 12.93 -22.63 20.77
C MET A 1 12.45 -24.06 20.50
N ASN A 2 12.86 -24.72 19.41
CA ASN A 2 12.51 -26.13 19.18
C ASN A 2 13.26 -27.14 20.07
N ASP A 3 14.47 -26.79 20.53
CA ASP A 3 15.32 -27.68 21.35
C ASP A 3 14.84 -27.90 22.80
N SER A 4 13.81 -27.16 23.25
CA SER A 4 13.41 -27.12 24.66
C SER A 4 12.03 -27.72 24.94
N HIS A 5 11.26 -28.05 23.89
CA HIS A 5 9.87 -28.52 23.99
C HIS A 5 9.55 -29.54 22.88
N ALA A 6 10.19 -30.71 22.94
CA ALA A 6 10.03 -31.78 21.94
C ALA A 6 8.59 -32.31 21.79
N ASP A 7 7.73 -32.11 22.80
CA ASP A 7 6.35 -32.59 22.81
C ASP A 7 5.34 -31.62 22.16
N PHE A 8 5.76 -30.41 21.78
CA PHE A 8 4.87 -29.42 21.18
C PHE A 8 4.60 -29.76 19.71
N LYS A 9 3.46 -30.40 19.45
CA LYS A 9 2.99 -30.70 18.09
C LYS A 9 2.32 -29.49 17.47
N VAL A 10 2.63 -29.23 16.21
CA VAL A 10 2.01 -28.18 15.39
C VAL A 10 1.50 -28.76 14.09
N ASN A 11 0.51 -28.11 13.49
CA ASN A 11 0.07 -28.46 12.15
C ASN A 11 0.94 -27.71 11.13
N PHE A 12 1.37 -28.42 10.08
CA PHE A 12 2.29 -27.92 9.07
C PHE A 12 1.70 -28.13 7.68
N ILE A 13 1.73 -27.08 6.86
CA ILE A 13 1.32 -27.10 5.46
C ILE A 13 2.52 -26.72 4.61
N GLU A 14 2.81 -27.53 3.61
CA GLU A 14 3.73 -27.19 2.53
C GLU A 14 2.97 -27.11 1.21
N TYR A 15 3.19 -26.03 0.47
CA TYR A 15 2.45 -25.75 -0.75
C TYR A 15 3.41 -25.39 -1.88
N TRP A 16 3.19 -26.02 -3.04
CA TRP A 16 3.88 -25.74 -4.27
C TRP A 16 2.88 -25.35 -5.37
N GLU A 17 3.28 -24.37 -6.17
CA GLU A 17 2.65 -24.03 -7.44
C GLU A 17 3.69 -24.29 -8.54
N ILE A 18 3.33 -25.13 -9.52
CA ILE A 18 4.19 -25.50 -10.64
C ILE A 18 3.46 -25.16 -11.96
N ASP A 19 4.20 -24.75 -12.98
CA ASP A 19 3.63 -24.56 -14.32
C ASP A 19 3.50 -25.89 -15.08
N GLU A 20 2.91 -25.82 -16.29
CA GLU A 20 2.72 -26.97 -17.18
C GLU A 20 4.05 -27.65 -17.59
N SER A 21 5.17 -26.94 -17.49
CA SER A 21 6.52 -27.47 -17.76
C SER A 21 7.18 -28.11 -16.53
N GLY A 22 6.51 -28.09 -15.38
CA GLY A 22 7.02 -28.58 -14.10
C GLY A 22 7.95 -27.60 -13.39
N LYS A 23 8.07 -26.35 -13.86
CA LYS A 23 8.88 -25.32 -13.19
C LYS A 23 8.11 -24.78 -11.99
N GLN A 24 8.81 -24.69 -10.86
CA GLN A 24 8.28 -24.08 -9.63
C GLN A 24 8.01 -22.59 -9.84
N LEU A 25 6.74 -22.20 -9.70
CA LEU A 25 6.27 -20.82 -9.70
C LEU A 25 6.25 -20.25 -8.29
N TYR A 26 5.85 -21.05 -7.31
CA TYR A 26 5.73 -20.64 -5.92
C TYR A 26 5.95 -21.81 -4.97
N HIS A 27 6.56 -21.53 -3.83
CA HIS A 27 6.69 -22.47 -2.71
C HIS A 27 6.60 -21.71 -1.41
N ASN A 28 5.81 -22.23 -0.46
CA ASN A 28 5.77 -21.70 0.89
C ASN A 28 5.34 -22.77 1.89
N THR A 29 5.64 -22.50 3.15
CA THR A 29 5.26 -23.35 4.28
C THR A 29 4.56 -22.52 5.34
N TRP A 30 3.58 -23.13 6.01
CA TRP A 30 2.84 -22.50 7.09
C TRP A 30 2.73 -23.43 8.28
N VAL A 31 2.88 -22.84 9.47
CA VAL A 31 2.59 -23.49 10.75
C VAL A 31 1.30 -22.89 11.29
N THR A 32 0.38 -23.74 11.75
CA THR A 32 -0.92 -23.30 12.26
C THR A 32 -1.39 -24.18 13.42
N ASP A 33 -2.23 -23.60 14.27
CA ASP A 33 -3.02 -24.26 15.32
C ASP A 33 -4.39 -24.76 14.80
N ILE A 34 -4.78 -24.37 13.58
CA ILE A 34 -5.99 -24.86 12.91
C ILE A 34 -5.80 -26.33 12.55
N GLU A 35 -6.76 -27.18 12.91
CA GLU A 35 -6.78 -28.58 12.48
C GLU A 35 -6.84 -28.67 10.95
N ILE A 36 -5.92 -29.41 10.34
CA ILE A 36 -5.83 -29.54 8.88
C ILE A 36 -6.64 -30.76 8.44
N THR A 37 -7.55 -30.55 7.49
CA THR A 37 -8.29 -31.60 6.78
C THR A 37 -8.12 -31.45 5.28
N GLN A 38 -8.49 -32.46 4.50
CA GLN A 38 -8.43 -32.37 3.03
C GLN A 38 -9.33 -31.27 2.48
N GLU A 39 -10.44 -30.97 3.17
CA GLU A 39 -11.42 -29.98 2.77
C GLU A 39 -10.96 -28.54 3.07
N ASN A 40 -10.15 -28.34 4.13
CA ASN A 40 -9.76 -26.99 4.56
C ASN A 40 -8.34 -26.57 4.17
N VAL A 41 -7.45 -27.53 3.84
CA VAL A 41 -6.02 -27.25 3.59
C VAL A 41 -5.81 -26.21 2.49
N TYR A 42 -6.62 -26.27 1.42
CA TYR A 42 -6.54 -25.29 0.33
C TYR A 42 -6.97 -23.89 0.79
N THR A 43 -8.02 -23.80 1.60
CA THR A 43 -8.50 -22.53 2.16
C THR A 43 -7.45 -21.92 3.09
N ILE A 44 -6.81 -22.73 3.94
CA ILE A 44 -5.74 -22.27 4.83
C ILE A 44 -4.54 -21.76 4.00
N ALA A 45 -4.12 -22.51 2.98
CA ALA A 45 -3.05 -22.09 2.07
C ALA A 45 -3.38 -20.78 1.35
N ARG A 46 -4.63 -20.59 0.89
CA ARG A 46 -5.08 -19.30 0.33
C ARG A 46 -5.03 -18.16 1.34
N GLY A 47 -5.37 -18.41 2.61
CA GLY A 47 -5.21 -17.43 3.68
C GLY A 47 -3.73 -17.05 3.89
N GLY A 48 -2.84 -18.03 3.87
CA GLY A 48 -1.39 -17.82 3.91
C GLY A 48 -0.87 -16.97 2.73
N ARG A 49 -1.40 -17.20 1.52
CA ARG A 49 -1.12 -16.37 0.33
C ARG A 49 -1.64 -14.95 0.46
N ALA A 50 -2.86 -14.77 0.98
CA ALA A 50 -3.41 -13.44 1.21
C ALA A 50 -2.57 -12.64 2.21
N ARG A 51 -2.09 -13.28 3.29
CA ARG A 51 -1.15 -12.65 4.23
C ARG A 51 0.12 -12.21 3.53
N TRP A 52 0.73 -13.07 2.72
CA TRP A 52 1.92 -12.72 1.95
C TRP A 52 1.68 -11.53 1.02
N HIS A 53 0.52 -11.48 0.35
CA HIS A 53 0.15 -10.36 -0.51
C HIS A 53 -0.01 -9.05 0.29
N ILE A 54 -0.65 -9.09 1.46
CA ILE A 54 -0.76 -7.93 2.35
C ILE A 54 0.65 -7.45 2.76
N GLU A 55 1.55 -8.37 3.11
CA GLU A 55 2.90 -8.02 3.52
C GLU A 55 3.73 -7.44 2.36
N ASN A 56 3.68 -8.09 1.20
CA ASN A 56 4.51 -7.74 0.07
C ASN A 56 4.01 -6.49 -0.67
N GLU A 57 2.71 -6.20 -0.64
CA GLU A 57 2.16 -5.02 -1.28
C GLU A 57 1.84 -3.90 -0.30
N THR A 58 1.01 -4.16 0.71
CA THR A 58 0.51 -3.11 1.62
C THR A 58 1.61 -2.63 2.56
N PHE A 59 2.31 -3.54 3.26
CA PHE A 59 3.42 -3.10 4.12
C PHE A 59 4.58 -2.54 3.32
N ASN A 60 4.93 -3.12 2.17
CA ASN A 60 5.95 -2.54 1.30
C ASN A 60 5.57 -1.12 0.85
N THR A 61 4.30 -0.86 0.53
CA THR A 61 3.79 0.48 0.19
C THR A 61 3.93 1.44 1.37
N LEU A 62 3.48 1.05 2.56
CA LEU A 62 3.60 1.85 3.78
C LEU A 62 5.06 2.17 4.14
N LYS A 63 5.99 1.27 3.82
CA LYS A 63 7.42 1.45 4.05
C LYS A 63 8.08 2.34 2.99
N ASN A 64 7.82 2.07 1.70
CA ASN A 64 8.66 2.53 0.59
C ASN A 64 7.98 3.51 -0.38
N GLN A 65 6.67 3.77 -0.29
CA GLN A 65 5.96 4.68 -1.20
C GLN A 65 5.52 5.98 -0.49
N ASP A 66 6.50 6.72 0.05
CA ASP A 66 6.34 8.04 0.69
C ASP A 66 5.52 8.10 2.00
N TYR A 67 5.04 6.97 2.55
CA TYR A 67 4.40 6.96 3.88
C TYR A 67 5.42 6.87 5.03
N HIS A 68 6.59 6.26 4.81
CA HIS A 68 7.67 6.16 5.82
C HIS A 68 7.24 5.52 7.16
N PHE A 69 6.44 4.46 7.12
CA PHE A 69 5.88 3.82 8.31
C PHE A 69 6.92 3.31 9.33
N GLU A 70 8.15 3.01 8.90
CA GLU A 70 9.23 2.59 9.81
C GLU A 70 9.85 3.77 10.57
N HIS A 71 9.58 5.02 10.17
CA HIS A 71 10.11 6.18 10.84
C HIS A 71 9.21 6.61 12.00
N ASN A 72 9.80 6.75 13.18
CA ASN A 72 9.09 7.28 14.34
C ASN A 72 9.06 8.80 14.30
N PHE A 73 7.91 9.41 13.97
CA PHE A 73 7.79 10.88 13.91
C PHE A 73 7.54 11.55 15.27
N GLY A 74 7.40 10.80 16.36
CA GLY A 74 6.92 11.33 17.65
C GLY A 74 7.92 11.27 18.81
N HIS A 75 9.19 11.60 18.55
CA HIS A 75 10.25 11.60 19.56
C HIS A 75 9.93 12.51 20.75
N GLY A 76 10.14 12.03 21.98
CA GLY A 76 10.17 12.85 23.19
C GLY A 76 8.81 13.25 23.80
N TYR A 77 7.69 12.83 23.22
CA TYR A 77 6.35 13.18 23.70
C TYR A 77 5.44 11.96 23.88
N LYS A 78 4.67 11.94 24.96
CA LYS A 78 3.73 10.85 25.29
C LYS A 78 2.69 10.70 24.17
N ASN A 79 2.59 9.51 23.59
CA ASN A 79 1.65 9.11 22.53
C ASN A 79 1.82 9.78 21.16
N LEU A 80 2.77 10.71 20.98
CA LEU A 80 2.91 11.45 19.72
C LEU A 80 3.25 10.52 18.54
N SER A 81 4.09 9.52 18.78
CA SER A 81 4.43 8.48 17.80
C SER A 81 3.20 7.69 17.35
N THR A 82 2.33 7.33 18.30
CA THR A 82 1.06 6.65 18.05
C THR A 82 0.10 7.52 17.26
N VAL A 83 0.02 8.82 17.57
CA VAL A 83 -0.84 9.76 16.82
C VAL A 83 -0.37 9.87 15.37
N PHE A 84 0.92 10.04 15.12
CA PHE A 84 1.45 10.11 13.74
C PHE A 84 1.24 8.79 12.98
N ALA A 85 1.45 7.64 13.61
CA ALA A 85 1.14 6.36 12.99
C ALA A 85 -0.34 6.25 12.60
N ARG A 86 -1.27 6.70 13.45
CA ARG A 86 -2.71 6.71 13.13
C ARG A 86 -3.04 7.65 11.97
N LEU A 87 -2.47 8.86 11.95
CA LEU A 87 -2.67 9.81 10.85
C LEU A 87 -2.14 9.27 9.53
N MET A 88 -1.02 8.56 9.55
CA MET A 88 -0.44 7.92 8.37
C MET A 88 -1.35 6.81 7.82
N ILE A 89 -1.89 5.94 8.69
CA ILE A 89 -2.86 4.91 8.28
C ILE A 89 -4.15 5.55 7.75
N LEU A 90 -4.61 6.65 8.34
CA LEU A 90 -5.77 7.39 7.84
C LEU A 90 -5.51 7.99 6.46
N ALA A 91 -4.34 8.61 6.23
CA ALA A 91 -3.95 9.13 4.93
C ALA A 91 -3.90 8.00 3.88
N PHE A 92 -3.29 6.86 4.23
CA PHE A 92 -3.25 5.70 3.35
C PHE A 92 -4.66 5.20 2.97
N LEU A 93 -5.59 5.14 3.93
CA LEU A 93 -6.97 4.77 3.69
C LEU A 93 -7.67 5.73 2.72
N ILE A 94 -7.49 7.04 2.93
CA ILE A 94 -8.04 8.07 2.04
C ILE A 94 -7.48 7.88 0.62
N ASP A 95 -6.17 7.66 0.48
CA ASP A 95 -5.55 7.43 -0.83
C ASP A 95 -6.05 6.15 -1.50
N GLN A 96 -6.40 5.10 -0.73
CA GLN A 96 -7.03 3.91 -1.30
C GLN A 96 -8.47 4.19 -1.75
N ALA A 97 -9.22 4.97 -0.99
CA ALA A 97 -10.56 5.39 -1.37
C ALA A 97 -10.53 6.23 -2.66
N GLU A 98 -9.67 7.25 -2.73
CA GLU A 98 -9.46 8.10 -3.92
C GLU A 98 -9.07 7.27 -5.14
N LEU A 99 -8.15 6.31 -4.99
CA LEU A 99 -7.75 5.42 -6.08
C LEU A 99 -8.92 4.58 -6.62
N ILE A 100 -9.90 4.24 -5.79
CA ILE A 100 -11.06 3.44 -6.19
C ILE A 100 -12.17 4.31 -6.80
N CYS A 101 -12.46 5.47 -6.21
CA CYS A 101 -13.67 6.23 -6.55
C CYS A 101 -13.44 7.54 -7.31
N CYS A 102 -12.21 8.06 -7.38
CA CYS A 102 -11.93 9.38 -7.93
C CYS A 102 -11.23 9.31 -9.30
N GLY A 103 -12.00 9.53 -10.36
CA GLY A 103 -11.46 9.53 -11.73
C GLY A 103 -10.42 10.63 -11.98
N LEU A 104 -10.47 11.76 -11.27
CA LEU A 104 -9.45 12.80 -11.35
C LEU A 104 -8.13 12.37 -10.71
N PHE A 105 -8.21 11.71 -9.55
CA PHE A 105 -7.03 11.14 -8.90
C PHE A 105 -6.40 10.05 -9.79
N GLN A 106 -7.22 9.14 -10.32
CA GLN A 106 -6.79 8.09 -11.23
C GLN A 106 -6.11 8.68 -12.48
N GLY A 107 -6.74 9.64 -13.16
CA GLY A 107 -6.15 10.29 -14.34
C GLY A 107 -4.85 11.03 -14.02
N ALA A 108 -4.76 11.69 -12.86
CA ALA A 108 -3.53 12.35 -12.43
C ALA A 108 -2.42 11.33 -12.13
N LEU A 109 -2.74 10.19 -11.54
CA LEU A 109 -1.81 9.09 -11.30
C LEU A 109 -1.34 8.44 -12.60
N GLU A 110 -2.25 8.21 -13.56
CA GLU A 110 -1.93 7.69 -14.89
C GLU A 110 -0.97 8.61 -15.65
N LYS A 111 -1.19 9.93 -15.58
CA LYS A 111 -0.25 10.92 -16.13
C LYS A 111 1.17 10.77 -15.54
N GLN A 112 1.26 10.34 -14.29
CA GLN A 112 2.52 10.05 -13.60
C GLN A 112 2.96 8.57 -13.74
N LYS A 113 2.48 7.88 -14.78
CA LYS A 113 2.83 6.49 -15.11
C LYS A 113 2.49 5.49 -13.98
N GLY A 114 1.43 5.75 -13.22
CA GLY A 114 1.04 4.88 -12.11
C GLY A 114 1.92 5.01 -10.86
N ARG A 115 2.89 5.94 -10.82
CA ARG A 115 3.84 6.07 -9.70
C ARG A 115 3.36 7.10 -8.69
N LYS A 116 2.88 6.62 -7.52
CA LYS A 116 2.41 7.50 -6.43
C LYS A 116 3.47 8.51 -5.98
N THR A 117 4.74 8.11 -5.87
CA THR A 117 5.84 9.03 -5.51
C THR A 117 5.98 10.20 -6.48
N TYR A 118 5.71 9.98 -7.78
CA TYR A 118 5.77 11.04 -8.79
C TYR A 118 4.56 11.96 -8.69
N LEU A 119 3.38 11.40 -8.44
CA LEU A 119 2.16 12.16 -8.14
C LEU A 119 2.38 13.08 -6.93
N TRP A 120 2.90 12.55 -5.82
CA TRP A 120 3.16 13.35 -4.62
C TRP A 120 4.20 14.43 -4.83
N ARG A 121 5.27 14.13 -5.58
CA ARG A 121 6.23 15.16 -5.98
C ARG A 121 5.56 16.29 -6.76
N ARG A 122 4.69 15.96 -7.72
CA ARG A 122 4.00 16.97 -8.53
C ARG A 122 2.97 17.77 -7.73
N VAL A 123 2.24 17.12 -6.83
CA VAL A 123 1.34 17.80 -5.89
C VAL A 123 2.12 18.80 -5.04
N ARG A 124 3.23 18.38 -4.41
CA ARG A 124 4.09 19.27 -3.61
C ARG A 124 4.63 20.45 -4.43
N GLU A 125 5.06 20.20 -5.66
CA GLU A 125 5.54 21.24 -6.57
C GLU A 125 4.47 22.32 -6.82
N LEU A 126 3.25 21.91 -7.18
CA LEU A 126 2.14 22.84 -7.42
C LEU A 126 1.75 23.62 -6.17
N PHE A 127 1.72 22.99 -4.99
CA PHE A 127 1.50 23.70 -3.72
C PHE A 127 2.59 24.72 -3.41
N SER A 128 3.84 24.45 -3.82
CA SER A 128 4.98 25.34 -3.55
C SER A 128 5.07 26.51 -4.53
N THR A 129 4.40 26.41 -5.68
CA THR A 129 4.55 27.36 -6.80
C THR A 129 3.25 28.10 -7.16
N HIS A 130 2.09 27.61 -6.71
CA HIS A 130 0.78 28.11 -7.11
C HIS A 130 -0.20 28.20 -5.93
N ILE A 131 -1.15 29.13 -6.01
CA ILE A 131 -2.34 29.14 -5.14
C ILE A 131 -3.36 28.17 -5.74
N ILE A 132 -3.68 27.11 -5.00
CA ILE A 132 -4.62 26.07 -5.43
C ILE A 132 -5.98 26.34 -4.78
N LEU A 133 -7.00 26.60 -5.61
CA LEU A 133 -8.36 26.89 -5.13
C LEU A 133 -9.20 25.64 -4.83
N SER A 134 -8.85 24.48 -5.38
CA SER A 134 -9.52 23.21 -5.10
C SER A 134 -8.71 22.00 -5.55
N TRP A 135 -9.02 20.83 -4.96
CA TRP A 135 -8.48 19.53 -5.40
C TRP A 135 -8.79 19.20 -6.86
N LYS A 136 -9.98 19.59 -7.34
CA LYS A 136 -10.36 19.42 -8.75
C LYS A 136 -9.39 20.14 -9.68
N ILE A 137 -9.09 21.41 -9.39
CA ILE A 137 -8.16 22.22 -10.18
C ILE A 137 -6.75 21.63 -10.13
N LEU A 138 -6.30 21.20 -8.94
CA LEU A 138 -5.00 20.56 -8.77
C LEU A 138 -4.86 19.33 -9.68
N TYR A 139 -5.78 18.37 -9.61
CA TYR A 139 -5.68 17.15 -10.40
C TYR A 139 -5.84 17.41 -11.90
N GLN A 140 -6.74 18.32 -12.30
CA GLN A 140 -6.86 18.74 -13.70
C GLN A 140 -5.57 19.35 -14.24
N ALA A 141 -4.88 20.20 -13.47
CA ALA A 141 -3.60 20.77 -13.84
C ALA A 141 -2.51 19.70 -14.00
N ILE A 142 -2.50 18.69 -13.12
CA ILE A 142 -1.59 17.55 -13.24
C ILE A 142 -1.88 16.76 -14.53
N ILE A 143 -3.15 16.43 -14.79
CA ILE A 143 -3.58 15.69 -15.99
C ILE A 143 -3.19 16.40 -17.28
N ALA A 144 -3.49 17.71 -17.36
CA ALA A 144 -3.14 18.55 -18.50
C ALA A 144 -1.63 18.47 -18.78
N GLY A 145 -0.81 18.52 -17.72
CA GLY A 145 0.65 18.42 -17.80
C GLY A 145 1.25 19.70 -18.35
N ASP A 146 1.80 20.53 -17.46
CA ASP A 146 2.50 21.80 -17.72
C ASP A 146 2.22 22.43 -19.10
N SER A 147 0.96 22.86 -19.29
CA SER A 147 0.77 24.11 -20.02
C SER A 147 1.31 25.18 -19.08
N ARG A 148 2.38 25.90 -19.44
CA ARG A 148 2.86 27.09 -18.68
C ARG A 148 1.85 28.25 -18.67
N GLU A 149 0.61 27.95 -18.99
CA GLU A 149 -0.56 28.80 -18.87
C GLU A 149 -1.39 28.18 -17.75
N ILE A 150 -1.14 28.64 -16.53
CA ILE A 150 -2.17 28.62 -15.50
C ILE A 150 -3.37 29.33 -16.16
N PRO A 151 -4.55 28.71 -16.29
CA PRO A 151 -5.70 29.45 -16.76
C PRO A 151 -5.88 30.58 -15.75
N ILE A 152 -5.64 31.80 -16.22
CA ILE A 152 -5.91 33.02 -15.47
C ILE A 152 -7.34 32.86 -15.00
N LEU A 153 -7.50 32.77 -13.67
CA LEU A 153 -8.79 32.76 -13.04
C LEU A 153 -9.40 34.12 -13.32
N ASN A 154 -10.21 34.23 -14.37
CA ASN A 154 -11.15 35.31 -14.47
C ASN A 154 -12.11 35.14 -13.29
N SER A 155 -11.85 35.90 -12.23
CA SER A 155 -12.85 36.23 -11.23
C SER A 155 -13.89 37.10 -11.92
N SER A 156 -15.03 36.50 -12.23
CA SER A 156 -16.30 37.18 -12.51
C SER A 156 -17.42 36.32 -11.94
#